data_AF-A0A2V3JIJ8-F1
#
_entry.id   AF-A0A2V3JIJ8-F1
#
_cell.length_a   1.000
_cell.length_b   1.000
_cell.length_c   1.000
_cell.angle_alpha   90.00
_cell.angle_beta   90.00
_cell.angle_gamma   90.00
#
_symmetry.space_group_name_H-M   'P 1'
#
loop_
_entity.id
_entity.type
_entity.pdbx_description
1 polymer ?
#
loop_
_entity_poly.entity_id
_entity_poly.type
_entity_poly.pdbx_seq_one_letter_code
_entity_poly.pdbx_strand_id
1 'polypeptide(L)'
;MMDTILNMDQLAAKFSQQIVSETVKEKKGKEKEGIANDLDNMVTKTLGVLQEQGVYAVMLFLFSRTSDKANSAHVIRSKLIAMLTELKDVRAFLDAAALNPKDDKEVLKFYSDKVMDDLDTLFLVRDLYEQTLIYARFGAKAALKEE
;
A
#
# COMPACT_ATOMS: atom_id res chain seq x y z
N MET A 1 25.78 16.22 -11.77
CA MET A 1 24.52 15.43 -11.79
C MET A 1 23.52 16.22 -10.97
N MET A 2 22.33 16.51 -11.49
CA MET A 2 21.25 17.00 -10.64
C MET A 2 20.86 15.85 -9.72
N ASP A 3 21.07 15.99 -8.41
CA ASP A 3 20.42 15.12 -7.43
C ASP A 3 18.92 15.24 -7.67
N THR A 4 18.32 14.16 -8.17
CA THR A 4 16.87 14.12 -8.39
C THR A 4 16.25 13.95 -7.02
N ILE A 5 15.67 15.02 -6.48
CA ILE A 5 14.94 14.98 -5.21
C ILE A 5 13.80 13.97 -5.36
N LEU A 6 13.78 12.94 -4.51
CA LEU A 6 12.70 11.96 -4.48
C LEU A 6 11.38 12.66 -4.12
N ASN A 7 10.44 12.69 -5.07
CA ASN A 7 9.11 13.24 -4.85
C ASN A 7 8.17 12.16 -4.27
N MET A 8 7.83 12.31 -3.00
CA MET A 8 6.96 11.37 -2.28
C MET A 8 5.54 11.31 -2.83
N ASP A 9 5.00 12.44 -3.30
CA ASP A 9 3.64 12.47 -3.85
C ASP A 9 3.58 11.74 -5.21
N GLN A 10 4.62 11.89 -6.02
CA GLN A 10 4.78 11.11 -7.25
C GLN A 10 4.88 9.60 -6.94
N LEU A 11 5.63 9.23 -5.90
CA LEU A 11 5.76 7.84 -5.46
C LEU A 11 4.41 7.29 -5.00
N ALA A 12 3.67 8.05 -4.19
CA ALA A 12 2.33 7.68 -3.75
C ALA A 12 1.37 7.46 -4.93
N ALA A 13 1.38 8.38 -5.91
CA ALA A 13 0.58 8.26 -7.12
C ALA A 13 0.97 7.04 -7.98
N LYS A 14 2.27 6.75 -8.12
CA LYS A 14 2.75 5.57 -8.84
C LYS A 14 2.20 4.29 -8.22
N PHE A 15 2.35 4.11 -6.91
CA PHE A 15 1.93 2.89 -6.24
C PHE A 15 0.40 2.78 -6.11
N SER A 16 -0.31 3.89 -5.98
CA SER A 16 -1.78 3.87 -5.99
C SER A 16 -2.32 3.38 -7.33
N GLN A 17 -1.75 3.83 -8.45
CA GLN A 17 -2.09 3.32 -9.79
C GLN A 17 -1.77 1.84 -9.95
N GLN A 18 -0.66 1.37 -9.38
CA GLN A 18 -0.33 -0.05 -9.38
C GLN A 18 -1.34 -0.88 -8.58
N ILE A 19 -1.77 -0.40 -7.40
CA ILE A 19 -2.81 -1.07 -6.59
C ILE A 19 -4.10 -1.22 -7.39
N VAL A 20 -4.58 -0.13 -8.01
CA VAL A 20 -5.83 -0.15 -8.78
C VAL A 20 -5.69 -1.04 -10.00
N SER A 21 -4.64 -0.85 -10.80
CA SER A 21 -4.45 -1.63 -12.02
C SER A 21 -4.29 -3.11 -11.73
N GLU A 22 -3.51 -3.54 -10.74
CA GLU A 22 -3.34 -4.97 -10.44
C GLU A 22 -4.56 -5.64 -9.83
N THR A 23 -5.42 -4.87 -9.16
CA THR A 23 -6.67 -5.40 -8.60
C THR A 23 -7.79 -5.45 -9.64
N VAL A 24 -7.93 -4.40 -10.45
CA VAL A 24 -9.09 -4.20 -11.35
C VAL A 24 -8.80 -4.68 -12.79
N LYS A 25 -7.56 -5.04 -13.12
CA LYS A 25 -7.11 -5.41 -14.48
C LYS A 25 -7.99 -6.43 -15.19
N GLU A 26 -8.13 -6.24 -16.51
CA GLU A 26 -8.69 -7.21 -17.47
C GLU A 26 -10.16 -7.62 -17.28
N LYS A 27 -10.90 -6.93 -16.40
CA LYS A 27 -12.33 -7.17 -16.16
C LYS A 27 -13.21 -6.13 -16.83
N LYS A 28 -14.44 -6.52 -17.20
CA LYS A 28 -15.42 -5.66 -17.88
C LYS A 28 -16.79 -5.77 -17.23
N GLY A 29 -17.59 -4.72 -17.37
CA GLY A 29 -18.97 -4.66 -16.86
C GLY A 29 -19.07 -4.90 -15.35
N LYS A 30 -20.12 -5.61 -14.92
CA LYS A 30 -20.46 -5.82 -13.51
C LYS A 30 -19.36 -6.48 -12.66
N GLU A 31 -18.49 -7.29 -13.27
CA GLU A 31 -17.35 -7.88 -12.55
C GLU A 31 -16.32 -6.83 -12.17
N LYS A 32 -16.02 -5.90 -13.10
CA LYS A 32 -15.12 -4.76 -12.84
C LYS A 32 -15.69 -3.87 -11.74
N GLU A 33 -16.99 -3.56 -11.80
CA GLU A 33 -17.66 -2.77 -10.78
C GLU A 33 -17.56 -3.42 -9.39
N GLY A 34 -17.89 -4.72 -9.28
CA GLY A 34 -17.78 -5.46 -8.02
C GLY A 34 -16.38 -5.41 -7.42
N ILE A 35 -15.35 -5.67 -8.23
CA ILE A 35 -13.95 -5.66 -7.77
C ILE A 35 -13.48 -4.26 -7.41
N ALA A 36 -13.85 -3.23 -8.18
CA ALA A 36 -13.50 -1.85 -7.86
C ALA A 36 -14.17 -1.39 -6.55
N ASN A 37 -15.41 -1.83 -6.29
CA ASN A 37 -16.11 -1.55 -5.04
C ASN A 37 -15.49 -2.29 -3.85
N ASP A 38 -15.09 -3.55 -4.04
CA ASP A 38 -14.35 -4.33 -3.04
C ASP A 38 -13.00 -3.67 -2.71
N LEU A 39 -12.30 -3.15 -3.74
CA LEU A 39 -11.06 -2.39 -3.55
C LEU A 39 -11.30 -1.08 -2.79
N ASP A 40 -12.30 -0.27 -3.15
CA ASP A 40 -12.63 0.98 -2.42
C ASP A 40 -12.91 0.69 -0.94
N ASN A 41 -13.67 -0.37 -0.65
CA ASN A 41 -13.95 -0.82 0.71
C ASN A 41 -12.70 -1.28 1.45
N MET A 42 -11.84 -2.06 0.80
CA MET A 42 -10.59 -2.54 1.41
C MET A 42 -9.63 -1.39 1.71
N VAL A 43 -9.43 -0.49 0.75
CA VAL A 43 -8.56 0.69 0.91
C VAL A 43 -9.12 1.61 2.00
N THR A 44 -10.42 1.85 2.03
CA THR A 44 -11.06 2.69 3.06
C THR A 44 -10.84 2.11 4.47
N LYS A 45 -11.02 0.79 4.65
CA LYS A 45 -10.75 0.13 5.94
C LYS A 45 -9.27 0.21 6.32
N THR A 46 -8.38 -0.03 5.35
CA THR A 46 -6.93 0.03 5.56
C THR A 46 -6.48 1.43 5.98
N LEU A 47 -7.04 2.47 5.33
CA LEU A 47 -6.78 3.86 5.66
C LEU A 47 -7.26 4.20 7.08
N GLY A 48 -8.45 3.74 7.48
CA GLY A 48 -8.95 3.91 8.85
C GLY A 48 -8.03 3.26 9.89
N VAL A 49 -7.56 2.03 9.64
CA VAL A 49 -6.58 1.36 10.51
C VAL A 49 -5.28 2.15 10.60
N LEU A 50 -4.77 2.67 9.48
CA LEU A 50 -3.55 3.49 9.47
C LEU A 50 -3.70 4.74 10.34
N GLN A 51 -4.82 5.45 10.20
CA GLN A 51 -5.08 6.72 10.88
C GLN A 51 -5.33 6.54 12.38
N GLU A 52 -6.00 5.46 12.77
CA GLU A 52 -6.37 5.22 14.18
C GLU A 52 -5.32 4.40 14.95
N GLN A 53 -4.65 3.45 14.30
CA GLN A 53 -3.86 2.41 14.95
C GLN A 53 -2.41 2.31 14.44
N GLY A 54 -2.07 3.03 13.36
CA GLY A 54 -0.70 3.14 12.85
C GLY A 54 -0.23 2.02 11.92
N VAL A 55 1.03 2.13 11.46
CA VAL A 55 1.60 1.34 10.36
C VAL A 55 1.66 -0.16 10.66
N TYR A 56 2.01 -0.56 11.88
CA TYR A 56 2.10 -1.98 12.24
C TYR A 56 0.72 -2.66 12.23
N ALA A 57 -0.30 -1.95 12.72
CA ALA A 57 -1.68 -2.44 12.70
C ALA A 57 -2.19 -2.64 11.27
N VAL A 58 -1.77 -1.80 10.31
CA VAL A 58 -2.07 -1.99 8.89
C VAL A 58 -1.54 -3.32 8.37
N MET A 59 -0.31 -3.69 8.71
CA MET A 59 0.26 -4.97 8.26
C MET A 59 -0.51 -6.15 8.86
N LEU A 60 -0.79 -6.13 10.16
CA LEU A 60 -1.61 -7.15 10.83
C LEU A 60 -2.99 -7.27 10.19
N PHE A 61 -3.66 -6.14 9.95
CA PHE A 61 -4.96 -6.10 9.31
C PHE A 61 -4.91 -6.70 7.90
N LEU A 62 -3.94 -6.31 7.07
CA LEU A 62 -3.84 -6.83 5.70
C LEU A 62 -3.48 -8.33 5.67
N PHE A 63 -2.70 -8.82 6.64
CA PHE A 63 -2.46 -10.26 6.79
C PHE A 63 -3.69 -11.01 7.30
N SER A 64 -4.56 -10.39 8.09
CA SER A 64 -5.80 -11.02 8.56
C SER A 64 -6.89 -11.14 7.47
N ARG A 65 -6.67 -10.57 6.27
CA ARG A 65 -7.64 -10.53 5.16
C ARG A 65 -7.32 -11.55 4.04
N THR A 66 -6.77 -12.70 4.42
CA THR A 66 -6.35 -13.79 3.50
C THR A 66 -7.49 -14.45 2.71
N SER A 67 -8.76 -14.19 3.05
CA SER A 67 -9.94 -14.78 2.41
C SER A 67 -10.67 -13.84 1.43
N ASP A 68 -10.16 -12.64 1.16
CA ASP A 68 -10.88 -11.68 0.32
C ASP A 68 -10.87 -12.06 -1.17
N LYS A 69 -12.09 -12.11 -1.74
CA LYS A 69 -12.41 -12.61 -3.09
C LYS A 69 -11.64 -11.89 -4.21
N ALA A 70 -11.25 -10.64 -3.99
CA ALA A 70 -10.58 -9.79 -4.98
C ALA A 70 -9.05 -9.74 -4.82
N ASN A 71 -8.46 -10.47 -3.87
CA ASN A 71 -7.01 -10.45 -3.56
C ASN A 71 -6.45 -9.05 -3.20
N SER A 72 -7.32 -8.06 -2.97
CA SER A 72 -6.94 -6.64 -2.84
C SER A 72 -6.05 -6.40 -1.61
N ALA A 73 -6.29 -7.09 -0.50
CA ALA A 73 -5.46 -6.96 0.70
C ALA A 73 -4.01 -7.38 0.44
N HIS A 74 -3.80 -8.45 -0.34
CA HIS A 74 -2.47 -8.89 -0.72
C HIS A 74 -1.80 -7.88 -1.68
N VAL A 75 -2.54 -7.38 -2.66
CA VAL A 75 -2.02 -6.36 -3.61
C VAL A 75 -1.61 -5.10 -2.85
N ILE A 76 -2.50 -4.55 -2.00
CA ILE A 76 -2.21 -3.36 -1.18
C ILE A 76 -0.96 -3.60 -0.36
N ARG A 77 -0.90 -4.69 0.42
CA ARG A 77 0.27 -5.01 1.25
C ARG A 77 1.56 -5.10 0.44
N SER A 78 1.53 -5.83 -0.67
CA SER A 78 2.71 -6.01 -1.53
C SER A 78 3.20 -4.68 -2.09
N LYS A 79 2.29 -3.77 -2.44
CA LYS A 79 2.63 -2.43 -2.94
C LYS A 79 3.16 -1.51 -1.87
N LEU A 80 2.59 -1.54 -0.66
CA LEU A 80 3.12 -0.79 0.47
C LEU A 80 4.54 -1.25 0.84
N ILE A 81 4.80 -2.56 0.83
CA ILE A 81 6.15 -3.10 1.09
C ILE A 81 7.13 -2.71 -0.02
N ALA A 82 6.76 -2.93 -1.29
CA ALA A 82 7.63 -2.63 -2.44
C ALA A 82 7.99 -1.14 -2.53
N MET A 83 7.13 -0.26 -2.03
CA MET A 83 7.40 1.18 -1.95
C MET A 83 8.57 1.51 -1.01
N LEU A 84 8.81 0.71 0.03
CA LEU A 84 9.93 0.95 0.95
C LEU A 84 11.29 0.75 0.26
N THR A 85 11.36 -0.13 -0.74
CA THR A 85 12.55 -0.29 -1.60
C THR A 85 12.91 0.98 -2.35
N GLU A 86 11.92 1.81 -2.68
CA GLU A 86 12.13 3.09 -3.39
C GLU A 86 12.60 4.20 -2.44
N LEU A 87 12.53 3.97 -1.12
CA LEU A 87 13.05 4.88 -0.10
C LEU A 87 14.52 4.62 0.24
N LYS A 88 15.17 3.61 -0.35
CA LYS A 88 16.55 3.22 0.00
C LYS A 88 17.57 4.34 -0.15
N ASP A 89 17.38 5.26 -1.10
CA ASP A 89 18.28 6.39 -1.33
C ASP A 89 18.12 7.48 -0.25
N VAL A 90 17.02 7.46 0.51
CA VAL A 90 16.71 8.35 1.64
C VAL A 90 16.96 7.66 2.99
N ARG A 91 16.77 6.34 3.04
CA ARG A 91 16.91 5.46 4.21
C ARG A 91 17.38 4.07 3.77
N ALA A 92 18.69 3.87 3.66
CA ALA A 92 19.27 2.61 3.14
C ALA A 92 18.84 1.35 3.92
N PHE A 93 18.55 1.48 5.21
CA PHE A 93 18.12 0.36 6.06
C PHE A 93 16.66 -0.07 5.83
N LEU A 94 15.89 0.66 5.01
CA LEU A 94 14.53 0.31 4.61
C LEU A 94 14.44 -0.56 3.36
N ASP A 95 15.57 -1.06 2.83
CA ASP A 95 15.52 -1.90 1.63
C ASP A 95 14.74 -3.20 1.88
N ALA A 96 13.48 -3.16 1.45
CA ALA A 96 12.51 -4.25 1.55
C ALA A 96 12.57 -5.20 0.34
N ALA A 97 13.54 -5.05 -0.57
CA ALA A 97 13.60 -5.84 -1.81
C ALA A 97 13.68 -7.35 -1.58
N ALA A 98 14.25 -7.78 -0.46
CA ALA A 98 14.39 -9.18 -0.10
C ALA A 98 13.14 -9.77 0.61
N LEU A 99 12.21 -8.93 1.10
CA LEU A 99 11.06 -9.41 1.85
C LEU A 99 10.08 -10.16 0.95
N ASN A 100 9.57 -11.28 1.45
CA ASN A 100 8.42 -11.94 0.83
C ASN A 100 7.11 -11.35 1.38
N PRO A 101 6.28 -10.65 0.58
CA PRO A 101 5.01 -10.07 1.06
C PRO A 101 3.97 -11.07 1.55
N LYS A 102 4.22 -12.38 1.41
CA LYS A 102 3.38 -13.47 1.91
C LYS A 102 3.87 -14.04 3.25
N ASP A 103 5.11 -13.78 3.64
CA ASP A 103 5.65 -14.22 4.93
C ASP A 103 5.32 -13.18 6.00
N ASP A 104 4.32 -13.50 6.83
CA ASP A 104 3.85 -12.60 7.88
C ASP A 104 4.93 -12.37 8.95
N LYS A 105 5.66 -13.42 9.35
CA LYS A 105 6.70 -13.32 10.37
C LYS A 105 7.85 -12.44 9.90
N GLU A 106 8.32 -12.63 8.68
CA GLU A 106 9.41 -11.84 8.11
C GLU A 106 9.01 -10.37 7.99
N VAL A 107 7.85 -10.09 7.38
CA VAL A 107 7.36 -8.73 7.18
C VAL A 107 7.10 -8.05 8.52
N LEU A 108 6.38 -8.67 9.45
CA LEU A 108 6.08 -8.05 10.75
C LEU A 108 7.37 -7.76 11.53
N LYS A 109 8.34 -8.68 11.52
CA LYS A 109 9.64 -8.43 12.14
C LYS A 109 10.35 -7.23 11.50
N PHE A 110 10.35 -7.13 10.17
CA PHE A 110 10.93 -5.98 9.48
C PHE A 110 10.28 -4.66 9.91
N TYR A 111 8.95 -4.58 9.98
CA TYR A 111 8.29 -3.34 10.41
C TYR A 111 8.63 -2.99 11.87
N SER A 112 8.66 -3.98 12.77
CA SER A 112 9.06 -3.79 14.16
C SER A 112 10.51 -3.28 14.26
N ASP A 113 11.44 -3.94 13.57
CA ASP A 113 12.88 -3.70 13.74
C ASP A 113 13.43 -2.54 12.89
N LYS A 114 12.72 -2.13 11.83
CA LYS A 114 13.23 -1.15 10.83
C LYS A 114 12.33 0.06 10.59
N VAL A 115 11.01 -0.11 10.71
CA VAL A 115 10.07 0.99 10.47
C VAL A 115 9.68 1.68 11.79
N MET A 116 9.48 0.91 12.85
CA MET A 116 9.03 1.42 14.15
C MET A 116 10.16 1.87 15.09
N ASP A 117 11.39 1.43 14.84
CA ASP A 117 12.55 1.74 15.69
C ASP A 117 12.97 3.22 15.62
N ASP A 118 12.72 3.88 14.48
CA ASP A 118 13.02 5.29 14.25
C ASP A 118 11.73 6.10 14.00
N LEU A 119 11.53 7.15 14.81
CA LEU A 119 10.29 7.94 14.78
C LEU A 119 10.11 8.70 13.46
N ASP A 120 11.19 9.26 12.91
CA ASP A 120 11.14 10.00 11.65
C ASP A 120 10.79 9.05 10.49
N THR A 121 11.38 7.86 10.49
CA THR A 121 11.05 6.80 9.55
C THR A 121 9.60 6.35 9.68
N LEU A 122 9.10 6.17 10.91
CA LEU A 122 7.71 5.83 11.15
C LEU A 122 6.76 6.88 10.56
N PHE A 123 7.01 8.17 10.79
CA PHE A 123 6.18 9.24 10.24
C PHE A 123 6.28 9.33 8.71
N LEU A 124 7.49 9.20 8.15
CA LEU A 124 7.71 9.16 6.71
C LEU A 124 6.88 8.06 6.04
N VAL A 125 6.94 6.85 6.58
CA VAL A 125 6.19 5.70 6.05
C VAL A 125 4.69 5.88 6.26
N ARG A 126 4.27 6.41 7.41
CA ARG A 126 2.85 6.68 7.69
C ARG A 126 2.26 7.64 6.66
N ASP A 127 2.89 8.79 6.46
CA ASP A 127 2.39 9.85 5.57
C ASP A 127 2.38 9.39 4.11
N LEU A 128 3.42 8.67 3.69
CA LEU A 128 3.49 8.10 2.35
C LEU A 128 2.40 7.05 2.11
N TYR A 129 2.13 6.18 3.09
CA TYR A 129 1.07 5.18 3.00
C TYR A 129 -0.31 5.83 3.00
N GLU A 130 -0.52 6.85 3.83
CA GLU A 130 -1.76 7.62 3.87
C GLU A 130 -2.06 8.22 2.51
N GLN A 131 -1.09 8.93 1.91
CA GLN A 131 -1.27 9.55 0.60
C GLN A 131 -1.54 8.52 -0.50
N THR A 132 -0.82 7.40 -0.47
CA THR A 132 -1.01 6.30 -1.43
C THR A 132 -2.42 5.71 -1.33
N LEU A 133 -2.89 5.45 -0.10
CA LEU A 133 -4.20 4.87 0.14
C LEU A 133 -5.32 5.86 -0.21
N ILE A 134 -5.14 7.16 0.05
CA ILE A 134 -6.07 8.21 -0.41
C ILE A 134 -6.20 8.17 -1.93
N TYR A 135 -5.08 8.17 -2.65
CA TYR A 135 -5.10 8.09 -4.11
C TYR A 135 -5.68 6.76 -4.62
N ALA A 136 -5.36 5.64 -3.99
CA ALA A 136 -5.89 4.33 -4.38
C ALA A 136 -7.41 4.27 -4.20
N ARG A 137 -7.95 4.87 -3.13
CA ARG A 137 -9.39 4.99 -2.87
C ARG A 137 -10.08 5.77 -3.99
N PHE A 138 -9.56 6.94 -4.34
CA PHE A 138 -10.13 7.72 -5.45
C PHE A 138 -9.93 7.05 -6.81
N GLY A 139 -8.83 6.34 -7.02
CA GLY A 139 -8.60 5.53 -8.22
C GLY A 139 -9.59 4.37 -8.35
N ALA A 140 -9.91 3.68 -7.26
CA ALA A 140 -10.95 2.65 -7.23
C ALA A 140 -12.33 3.24 -7.58
N LYS A 141 -12.66 4.41 -7.02
CA LYS A 141 -13.89 5.14 -7.35
C LYS A 141 -13.96 5.63 -8.79
N ALA A 142 -12.83 6.05 -9.37
CA ALA A 142 -12.76 6.41 -10.78
C ALA A 142 -13.03 5.19 -11.67
N ALA A 143 -12.51 4.01 -11.30
CA ALA A 143 -12.75 2.77 -12.02
C ALA A 143 -14.22 2.30 -11.97
N LEU A 144 -15.01 2.75 -10.98
CA LEU A 144 -16.46 2.54 -10.90
C LEU A 144 -17.27 3.45 -11.85
N LYS A 145 -16.72 4.59 -12.27
CA LYS A 145 -17.41 5.61 -13.07
C LYS A 145 -17.17 5.51 -14.58
N GLU A 146 -16.28 4.63 -15.04
CA GLU A 146 -16.11 4.37 -16.47
C GLU A 146 -17.32 3.59 -17.00
N GLU A 147 -18.38 4.31 -17.36
CA GLU A 147 -19.48 3.88 -18.23
C GLU A 147 -19.09 3.97 -19.71
#